data_AF-A0A432ZCX0-F1
#
_entry.id   AF-A0A432ZCX0-F1
#
_cell.length_a   1.000
_cell.length_b   1.000
_cell.length_c   1.000
_cell.angle_alpha   90.00
_cell.angle_beta   90.00
_cell.angle_gamma   90.00
#
_symmetry.space_group_name_H-M   'P 1'
#
loop_
_entity.id
_entity.type
_entity.pdbx_description
1 polymer ?
#
loop_
_entity_poly.entity_id
_entity_poly.type
_entity_poly.pdbx_seq_one_letter_code
_entity_poly.pdbx_strand_id
1 'polypeptide(L)'
;MIKASAVGLALLLPTWATVAQDFSLSGNGDISVNRCAYGRGAPAIEQAKASALAEISRVVSSSKVLSVATTREELSSATMEWLQQLTTLQQEGIDLRGLRTQVSTPELMGSDTCVTVTLVKQPVSKNSSATAWDNAETTVSVTVVGEGWRDNKQGISARENAELDALRRAISQVVGVWLTEQRTQYSNSAAYTSETQNSMAMSDFVAQQLQTKSSGMVKQWRLVDSKALPNNGVEVTIRADVEKQKIALATANIMQQIGSPRVSVTAPSPLDNELKQWLSKQGVELSDKANLLLVAEPRMIERNGTSRLDLRVTVNDRAGNQYGSWRNDSSLIALPSSDTVLYDLIDVHLSLEEQSKGLRKQLGDAFVRVVQEGGLLHDIWINSDYLAQPDRLSSVLSTLGGAKDVSVAHDGQFYKAQLRFSGKTGDLVAALRQSLKPIIAVDLPKATVANEFSIRFN
;
A
#
# COMPACT_ATOMS: atom_id res chain seq x y z
N MET A 1 73.10 -23.31 12.86
CA MET A 1 72.00 -23.96 13.62
C MET A 1 71.33 -22.90 14.48
N ILE A 2 70.01 -23.05 14.65
CA ILE A 2 69.09 -22.27 15.50
C ILE A 2 68.46 -21.03 14.84
N LYS A 3 67.14 -21.17 14.65
CA LYS A 3 66.13 -20.21 14.21
C LYS A 3 65.93 -19.13 15.28
N ALA A 4 65.70 -17.89 14.85
CA ALA A 4 65.01 -16.89 15.67
C ALA A 4 63.92 -16.25 14.80
N SER A 5 62.67 -16.61 15.11
CA SER A 5 61.46 -16.09 14.49
C SER A 5 61.23 -14.65 14.93
N ALA A 6 61.14 -13.73 13.96
CA ALA A 6 60.58 -12.40 14.20
C ALA A 6 59.04 -12.48 14.08
N VAL A 7 58.38 -12.33 15.22
CA VAL A 7 56.92 -12.20 15.32
C VAL A 7 56.55 -10.79 14.84
N GLY A 8 55.97 -10.69 13.65
CA GLY A 8 55.35 -9.46 13.16
C GLY A 8 53.99 -9.26 13.83
N LEU A 9 53.91 -8.26 14.70
CA LEU A 9 52.69 -7.80 15.34
C LEU A 9 51.80 -7.12 14.28
N ALA A 10 50.84 -7.85 13.71
CA ALA A 10 49.81 -7.28 12.84
C ALA A 10 48.75 -6.60 13.71
N LEU A 11 48.78 -5.27 13.77
CA LEU A 11 47.70 -4.44 14.30
C LEU A 11 46.44 -4.64 13.46
N LEU A 12 45.54 -5.50 13.94
CA LEU A 12 44.16 -5.62 13.48
C LEU A 12 43.40 -4.37 13.91
N LEU A 13 43.24 -3.41 12.99
CA LEU A 13 42.23 -2.36 13.13
C LEU A 13 40.85 -3.03 13.01
N PRO A 14 39.94 -2.86 13.99
CA PRO A 14 38.59 -3.37 13.87
C PRO A 14 37.86 -2.53 12.82
N THR A 15 37.58 -3.13 11.66
CA THR A 15 36.64 -2.58 10.69
C THR A 15 35.26 -2.62 11.31
N TRP A 16 34.80 -1.50 11.85
CA TRP A 16 33.40 -1.34 12.23
C TRP A 16 32.59 -1.35 10.94
N ALA A 17 31.82 -2.42 10.73
CA ALA A 17 30.81 -2.44 9.70
C ALA A 17 29.73 -1.44 10.10
N THR A 18 29.81 -0.22 9.57
CA THR A 18 28.71 0.75 9.61
C THR A 18 27.55 0.13 8.84
N VAL A 19 26.51 -0.29 9.54
CA VAL A 19 25.21 -0.57 8.93
C VAL A 19 24.79 0.75 8.28
N ALA A 20 24.80 0.81 6.95
CA ALA A 20 24.36 1.99 6.23
C ALA A 20 22.91 2.27 6.63
N GLN A 21 22.69 3.32 7.40
CA GLN A 21 21.35 3.76 7.77
C GLN A 21 20.77 4.52 6.58
N ASP A 22 19.59 4.10 6.11
CA ASP A 22 18.87 4.73 4.99
C ASP A 22 18.39 6.18 5.32
N PHE A 23 18.58 6.63 6.56
CA PHE A 23 18.20 7.96 7.06
C PHE A 23 19.13 8.37 8.21
N SER A 24 19.19 9.68 8.49
CA SER A 24 19.88 10.23 9.66
C SER A 24 18.90 10.97 10.56
N LEU A 25 18.97 10.71 11.86
CA LEU A 25 18.32 11.52 12.90
C LEU A 25 19.34 12.52 13.44
N SER A 26 18.98 13.78 13.66
CA SER A 26 19.84 14.78 14.31
C SER A 26 19.45 14.98 15.78
N GLY A 27 20.33 15.60 16.58
CA GLY A 27 20.10 15.82 18.02
C GLY A 27 18.91 16.73 18.35
N ASN A 28 18.52 17.60 17.42
CA ASN A 28 17.31 18.42 17.51
C ASN A 28 16.02 17.68 17.08
N GLY A 29 16.15 16.46 16.58
CA GLY A 29 15.03 15.60 16.17
C GLY A 29 14.71 15.61 14.68
N ASP A 30 15.48 16.33 13.86
CA ASP A 30 15.21 16.35 12.42
C ASP A 30 15.57 15.01 11.78
N ILE A 31 14.76 14.59 10.81
CA ILE A 31 14.94 13.32 10.09
C ILE A 31 15.34 13.67 8.67
N SER A 32 16.56 13.32 8.28
CA SER A 32 17.08 13.60 6.94
C SER A 32 17.28 12.31 6.15
N VAL A 33 16.97 12.37 4.86
CA VAL A 33 17.21 11.29 3.91
C VAL A 33 17.89 11.89 2.68
N ASN A 34 18.95 11.22 2.21
CA ASN A 34 19.60 11.52 0.95
C ASN A 34 19.20 10.52 -0.14
N ARG A 35 18.81 11.01 -1.31
CA ARG A 35 18.51 10.19 -2.49
C ARG A 35 19.10 10.80 -3.75
N CYS A 36 19.47 9.93 -4.67
CA CYS A 36 20.03 10.30 -5.96
C CYS A 36 19.12 9.82 -7.09
N ALA A 37 19.06 10.60 -8.16
CA ALA A 37 18.43 10.23 -9.42
C ALA A 37 19.42 10.43 -10.56
N TYR A 38 19.40 9.50 -11.52
CA TYR A 38 20.27 9.57 -12.68
C TYR A 38 19.90 10.75 -13.58
N GLY A 39 20.91 11.50 -14.04
CA GLY A 39 20.74 12.65 -14.93
C GLY A 39 20.97 14.00 -14.26
N ARG A 40 20.70 15.07 -15.02
CA ARG A 40 20.95 16.47 -14.62
C ARG A 40 19.73 17.34 -14.86
N GLY A 41 19.69 18.48 -14.18
CA GLY A 41 18.64 19.50 -14.34
C GLY A 41 17.42 19.26 -13.45
N ALA A 42 16.40 20.11 -13.64
CA ALA A 42 15.18 20.09 -12.82
C ALA A 42 14.51 18.70 -12.71
N PRO A 43 14.45 17.85 -13.77
CA PRO A 43 13.83 16.54 -13.67
C PRO A 43 14.53 15.58 -12.70
N ALA A 44 15.87 15.50 -12.75
CA ALA A 44 16.65 14.66 -11.84
C ALA A 44 16.54 15.16 -10.39
N ILE A 45 16.50 16.49 -10.20
CA ILE A 45 16.29 17.12 -8.90
C ILE A 45 14.92 16.73 -8.31
N GLU A 46 13.85 16.84 -9.09
CA GLU A 46 12.50 16.52 -8.61
C GLU A 46 12.31 15.02 -8.34
N GLN A 47 12.91 14.15 -9.15
CA GLN A 47 12.89 12.71 -8.90
C GLN A 47 13.65 12.33 -7.61
N ALA A 48 14.83 12.92 -7.38
CA ALA A 48 15.59 12.72 -6.15
C ALA A 48 14.80 13.20 -4.92
N LYS A 49 14.15 14.37 -5.01
CA LYS A 49 13.25 14.89 -3.96
C LYS A 49 12.08 13.96 -3.67
N ALA A 50 11.37 13.50 -4.69
CA ALA A 50 10.22 12.60 -4.53
C ALA A 50 10.63 11.28 -3.87
N SER A 51 11.76 10.70 -4.28
CA SER A 51 12.31 9.48 -3.68
C SER A 51 12.68 9.69 -2.21
N ALA A 52 13.27 10.84 -1.86
CA ALA A 52 13.63 11.18 -0.49
C ALA A 52 12.40 11.41 0.40
N LEU A 53 11.34 12.05 -0.12
CA LEU A 53 10.07 12.24 0.59
C LEU A 53 9.34 10.92 0.86
N ALA A 54 9.32 10.02 -0.12
CA ALA A 54 8.76 8.67 0.04
C ALA A 54 9.52 7.91 1.14
N GLU A 55 10.84 8.02 1.15
CA GLU A 55 11.67 7.40 2.19
C GLU A 55 11.45 8.01 3.57
N ILE A 56 11.34 9.34 3.71
CA ILE A 56 10.96 9.97 4.98
C ILE A 56 9.64 9.40 5.49
N SER A 57 8.65 9.25 4.61
CA SER A 57 7.34 8.66 4.97
C SER A 57 7.49 7.20 5.42
N ARG A 58 8.32 6.41 4.74
CA ARG A 58 8.64 5.02 5.12
C ARG A 58 9.35 4.95 6.46
N VAL A 59 10.28 5.86 6.71
CA VAL A 59 11.09 5.92 7.92
C VAL A 59 10.22 6.31 9.11
N VAL A 60 9.42 7.37 9.00
CA VAL A 60 8.48 7.81 10.04
C VAL A 60 7.40 6.76 10.34
N SER A 61 6.94 6.03 9.31
CA SER A 61 5.98 4.93 9.49
C SER A 61 6.57 3.65 10.08
N SER A 62 7.90 3.54 10.07
CA SER A 62 8.59 2.41 10.68
C SER A 62 8.95 2.71 12.14
N SER A 63 8.97 1.68 12.98
CA SER A 63 9.52 1.78 14.34
C SER A 63 11.02 2.10 14.37
N LYS A 64 11.68 2.22 13.21
CA LYS A 64 13.11 2.52 13.10
C LYS A 64 13.46 3.86 13.71
N VAL A 65 12.68 4.91 13.48
CA VAL A 65 12.95 6.25 14.04
C VAL A 65 12.97 6.21 15.56
N LEU A 66 11.94 5.60 16.17
CA LEU A 66 11.86 5.43 17.62
C LEU A 66 13.01 4.55 18.13
N SER A 67 13.37 3.47 17.45
CA SER A 67 14.48 2.60 17.87
C SER A 67 15.86 3.30 17.81
N VAL A 68 16.05 4.19 16.83
CA VAL A 68 17.27 5.01 16.71
C VAL A 68 17.24 6.16 17.73
N ALA A 69 16.06 6.68 18.04
CA ALA A 69 15.89 7.73 19.04
C ALA A 69 16.14 7.20 20.46
N THR A 70 15.63 6.02 20.81
CA THR A 70 15.85 5.40 22.14
C THR A 70 17.30 4.98 22.39
N THR A 71 18.11 4.88 21.34
CA THR A 71 19.55 4.57 21.45
C THR A 71 20.43 5.82 21.50
N ARG A 72 19.85 7.02 21.39
CA ARG A 72 20.57 8.30 21.51
C ARG A 72 20.21 9.02 22.80
N GLU A 73 21.17 9.09 23.71
CA GLU A 73 21.04 9.79 25.00
C GLU A 73 20.91 11.32 24.85
N GLU A 74 21.28 11.88 23.71
CA GLU A 74 21.31 13.33 23.45
C GLU A 74 19.96 13.96 23.07
N LEU A 75 18.90 13.14 22.89
CA LEU A 75 17.59 13.65 22.48
C LEU A 75 16.80 14.20 23.66
N SER A 76 16.30 15.43 23.53
CA SER A 76 15.43 16.03 24.56
C SER A 76 14.11 15.25 24.72
N SER A 77 13.52 15.30 25.92
CA SER A 77 12.19 14.72 26.20
C SER A 77 11.12 15.24 25.23
N ALA A 78 11.13 16.55 24.95
CA ALA A 78 10.23 17.17 23.98
C ALA A 78 10.45 16.68 22.53
N THR A 79 11.64 16.20 22.20
CA THR A 79 11.92 15.57 20.89
C THR A 79 11.41 14.14 20.86
N MET A 80 11.61 13.38 21.94
CA MET A 80 11.03 12.03 22.07
C MET A 80 9.51 12.05 22.03
N GLU A 81 8.86 12.98 22.73
CA GLU A 81 7.41 13.16 22.68
C GLU A 81 6.91 13.54 21.29
N TRP A 82 7.63 14.42 20.58
CA TRP A 82 7.28 14.79 19.21
C TRP A 82 7.44 13.62 18.24
N LEU A 83 8.51 12.83 18.36
CA LEU A 83 8.72 11.62 17.55
C LEU A 83 7.64 10.56 17.83
N GLN A 84 7.25 10.39 19.10
CA GLN A 84 6.13 9.53 19.47
C GLN A 84 4.83 10.04 18.88
N GLN A 85 4.54 11.34 18.97
CA GLN A 85 3.36 11.95 18.36
C GLN A 85 3.34 11.76 16.85
N LEU A 86 4.47 11.95 16.15
CA LEU A 86 4.57 11.70 14.71
C LEU A 86 4.25 10.24 14.36
N THR A 87 4.81 9.29 15.10
CA THR A 87 4.50 7.88 14.89
C THR A 87 3.03 7.58 15.18
N THR A 88 2.45 8.16 16.24
CA THR A 88 1.02 8.01 16.57
C THR A 88 0.12 8.59 15.50
N LEU A 89 0.39 9.79 15.00
CA LEU A 89 -0.38 10.42 13.93
C LEU A 89 -0.31 9.62 12.63
N GLN A 90 0.88 9.10 12.30
CA GLN A 90 1.06 8.22 11.16
C GLN A 90 0.28 6.92 11.34
N GLN A 91 0.33 6.33 12.53
CA GLN A 91 -0.45 5.15 12.92
C GLN A 91 -1.96 5.41 12.79
N GLU A 92 -2.42 6.61 13.16
CA GLU A 92 -3.79 7.09 12.99
C GLU A 92 -4.15 7.42 11.52
N GLY A 93 -3.20 7.25 10.60
CA GLY A 93 -3.35 7.51 9.16
C GLY A 93 -3.20 8.97 8.76
N ILE A 94 -3.05 9.88 9.71
CA ILE A 94 -3.05 11.32 9.47
C ILE A 94 -1.89 11.70 8.53
N ASP A 95 -2.24 12.42 7.45
CA ASP A 95 -1.31 12.77 6.38
C ASP A 95 -0.17 13.67 6.89
N LEU A 96 1.05 13.17 6.77
CA LEU A 96 2.28 13.86 7.17
C LEU A 96 2.68 14.96 6.16
N ARG A 97 1.95 15.14 5.05
CA ARG A 97 2.21 16.19 4.04
C ARG A 97 2.05 17.62 4.54
N GLY A 98 1.39 17.83 5.69
CA GLY A 98 1.36 19.13 6.37
C GLY A 98 2.67 19.48 7.10
N LEU A 99 3.59 18.52 7.21
CA LEU A 99 4.88 18.74 7.84
C LEU A 99 5.83 19.44 6.88
N ARG A 100 6.33 20.59 7.32
CA ARG A 100 7.40 21.32 6.64
C ARG A 100 8.63 20.43 6.49
N THR A 101 9.01 20.19 5.24
CA THR A 101 10.29 19.59 4.87
C THR A 101 11.18 20.67 4.27
N GLN A 102 12.46 20.60 4.57
CA GLN A 102 13.49 21.42 3.96
C GLN A 102 14.26 20.57 2.96
N VAL A 103 14.55 21.15 1.81
CA VAL A 103 15.28 20.47 0.74
C VAL A 103 16.63 21.14 0.57
N SER A 104 17.71 20.36 0.58
CA SER A 104 19.06 20.87 0.37
C SER A 104 19.24 21.41 -1.05
N THR A 105 20.31 22.19 -1.23
CA THR A 105 20.83 22.44 -2.58
C THR A 105 21.16 21.10 -3.26
N PRO A 106 20.75 20.88 -4.51
CA PRO A 106 21.09 19.65 -5.23
C PRO A 106 22.59 19.58 -5.48
N GLU A 107 23.16 18.39 -5.29
CA GLU A 107 24.58 18.11 -5.49
C GLU A 107 24.76 17.05 -6.58
N LEU A 108 25.87 17.14 -7.30
CA LEU A 108 26.18 16.19 -8.36
C LEU A 108 27.15 15.14 -7.82
N MET A 109 26.75 13.87 -7.86
CA MET A 109 27.60 12.73 -7.54
C MET A 109 27.80 11.91 -8.81
N GLY A 110 28.84 12.24 -9.57
CA GLY A 110 29.12 11.63 -10.86
C GLY A 110 28.08 11.99 -11.93
N SER A 111 27.35 10.98 -12.42
CA SER A 111 26.24 11.12 -13.38
C SER A 111 24.90 11.46 -12.72
N ASP A 112 24.84 11.39 -11.39
CA ASP A 112 23.59 11.45 -10.65
C ASP A 112 23.44 12.79 -9.95
N THR A 113 22.20 13.24 -9.81
CA THR A 113 21.84 14.39 -8.99
C THR A 113 21.26 13.89 -7.68
N CYS A 114 21.88 14.28 -6.56
CA CYS A 114 21.49 13.91 -5.22
C CYS A 114 20.89 15.10 -4.47
N VAL A 115 19.88 14.82 -3.65
CA VAL A 115 19.20 15.81 -2.84
C VAL A 115 18.94 15.22 -1.46
N THR A 116 19.19 16.02 -0.43
CA THR A 116 18.84 15.69 0.95
C THR A 116 17.54 16.39 1.32
N VAL A 117 16.55 15.63 1.76
CA VAL A 117 15.30 16.17 2.31
C VAL A 117 15.33 15.96 3.83
N THR A 118 14.98 17.01 4.57
CA THR A 118 14.97 17.03 6.03
C THR A 118 13.58 17.37 6.53
N LEU A 119 12.98 16.46 7.29
CA LEU A 119 11.77 16.70 8.05
C LEU A 119 12.14 17.45 9.34
N VAL A 120 11.71 18.71 9.43
CA VAL A 120 12.05 19.58 10.56
C VAL A 120 11.07 19.40 11.69
N LYS A 121 11.58 19.39 12.93
CA LYS A 121 10.73 19.41 14.13
C LYS A 121 9.79 20.62 14.12
N GLN A 122 8.49 20.37 14.24
CA GLN A 122 7.47 21.41 14.24
C GLN A 122 6.26 21.05 15.11
N PRO A 123 5.50 22.04 15.61
CA PRO A 123 4.27 21.77 16.34
C PRO A 123 3.28 21.04 15.42
N VAL A 124 2.79 19.88 15.85
CA VAL A 124 1.73 19.20 15.10
C VAL A 124 0.40 19.88 15.43
N SER A 125 -0.15 20.64 14.48
CA SER A 125 -1.46 21.29 14.63
C SER A 125 -2.58 20.24 14.61
N LYS A 126 -3.41 20.22 15.66
CA LYS A 126 -4.71 19.53 15.63
C LYS A 126 -5.66 20.38 14.78
N ASN A 127 -5.90 20.02 13.53
CA ASN A 127 -6.91 20.72 12.72
C ASN A 127 -8.30 20.48 13.31
N SER A 128 -8.78 21.45 14.09
CA SER A 128 -10.09 21.51 14.72
C SER A 128 -11.09 22.21 13.80
N SER A 129 -11.57 21.56 12.75
CA SER A 129 -12.74 22.06 12.02
C SER A 129 -13.34 21.02 11.08
N ALA A 130 -14.20 20.16 11.63
CA ALA A 130 -15.46 19.64 11.07
C ALA A 130 -15.95 18.52 12.01
N THR A 131 -17.16 18.70 12.60
CA THR A 131 -17.94 17.71 13.37
C THR A 131 -17.11 16.66 14.12
N ALA A 132 -16.77 16.96 15.38
CA ALA A 132 -15.79 16.22 16.15
C ALA A 132 -16.19 14.74 16.39
N TRP A 133 -15.51 13.83 15.69
CA TRP A 133 -14.82 12.74 16.39
C TRP A 133 -14.08 13.34 17.59
N ASP A 134 -14.68 13.24 18.77
CA ASP A 134 -14.02 13.72 19.98
C ASP A 134 -12.78 12.84 20.22
N ASN A 135 -11.60 13.46 20.10
CA ASN A 135 -10.29 12.83 20.26
C ASN A 135 -10.06 12.32 21.70
N ALA A 136 -10.93 12.66 22.64
CA ALA A 136 -10.86 12.20 24.03
C ALA A 136 -11.46 10.80 24.25
N GLU A 137 -12.43 10.37 23.44
CA GLU A 137 -13.09 9.08 23.61
C GLU A 137 -12.47 8.00 22.72
N THR A 138 -11.92 6.95 23.33
CA THR A 138 -11.27 5.82 22.63
C THR A 138 -12.24 4.86 21.93
N THR A 139 -13.54 5.02 22.15
CA THR A 139 -14.60 4.10 21.65
C THR A 139 -15.77 4.87 21.06
N VAL A 140 -16.36 4.38 19.96
CA VAL A 140 -17.66 4.84 19.43
C VAL A 140 -18.72 3.81 19.80
N SER A 141 -19.83 4.27 20.38
CA SER A 141 -20.99 3.43 20.66
C SER A 141 -21.99 3.58 19.51
N VAL A 142 -22.29 2.50 18.79
CA VAL A 142 -23.26 2.48 17.69
C VAL A 142 -24.39 1.50 17.99
N THR A 143 -25.60 1.85 17.57
CA THR A 143 -26.77 0.96 17.66
C THR A 143 -27.11 0.48 16.26
N VAL A 144 -27.08 -0.83 16.05
CA VAL A 144 -27.27 -1.44 14.73
C VAL A 144 -28.20 -2.63 14.80
N VAL A 145 -28.87 -2.90 13.69
CA VAL A 145 -29.78 -4.03 13.51
C VAL A 145 -29.11 -5.03 12.59
N GLY A 146 -29.02 -6.29 13.02
CA GLY A 146 -28.53 -7.40 12.21
C GLY A 146 -29.57 -8.51 12.09
N GLU A 147 -29.46 -9.26 11.01
CA GLU A 147 -30.41 -10.32 10.65
C GLU A 147 -29.67 -11.63 10.42
N GLY A 148 -30.27 -12.75 10.83
CA GLY A 148 -29.64 -14.05 10.72
C GLY A 148 -30.63 -15.19 10.57
N TRP A 149 -30.26 -16.14 9.70
CA TRP A 149 -30.92 -17.43 9.56
C TRP A 149 -29.98 -18.53 10.01
N ARG A 150 -30.56 -19.66 10.41
CA ARG A 150 -29.81 -20.83 10.87
C ARG A 150 -28.95 -21.37 9.73
N ASP A 151 -27.66 -21.51 9.97
CA ASP A 151 -26.74 -22.18 9.05
C ASP A 151 -26.40 -23.58 9.56
N ASN A 152 -27.06 -24.59 8.98
CA ASN A 152 -26.84 -25.99 9.33
C ASN A 152 -25.46 -26.53 8.89
N LYS A 153 -24.75 -25.84 7.99
CA LYS A 153 -23.41 -26.26 7.54
C LYS A 153 -22.30 -25.81 8.50
N GLN A 154 -22.48 -24.64 9.11
CA GLN A 154 -21.51 -24.09 10.08
C GLN A 154 -21.88 -24.37 11.53
N GLY A 155 -23.07 -24.94 11.79
CA GLY A 155 -23.55 -25.27 13.14
C GLY A 155 -23.98 -24.05 13.96
N ILE A 156 -24.17 -22.90 13.31
CA ILE A 156 -24.45 -21.61 13.95
C ILE A 156 -25.96 -21.39 14.05
N SER A 157 -26.43 -20.96 15.22
CA SER A 157 -27.85 -20.64 15.42
C SER A 157 -28.26 -19.37 14.67
N ALA A 158 -29.56 -19.24 14.35
CA ALA A 158 -30.08 -18.05 13.68
C ALA A 158 -29.77 -16.76 14.46
N ARG A 159 -29.80 -16.85 15.80
CA ARG A 159 -29.47 -15.75 16.70
C ARG A 159 -27.99 -15.38 16.65
N GLU A 160 -27.09 -16.35 16.78
CA GLU A 160 -25.65 -16.08 16.68
C GLU A 160 -25.28 -15.49 15.33
N ASN A 161 -25.92 -15.95 14.25
CA ASN A 161 -25.70 -15.39 12.92
C ASN A 161 -26.20 -13.93 12.81
N ALA A 162 -27.33 -13.61 13.43
CA ALA A 162 -27.86 -12.25 13.50
C ALA A 162 -26.97 -11.32 14.34
N GLU A 163 -26.42 -11.83 15.45
CA GLU A 163 -25.48 -11.10 16.30
C GLU A 163 -24.16 -10.81 15.54
N LEU A 164 -23.65 -11.78 14.78
CA LEU A 164 -22.49 -11.58 13.91
C LEU A 164 -22.78 -10.55 12.79
N ASP A 165 -23.94 -10.60 12.15
CA ASP A 165 -24.34 -9.61 11.14
C ASP A 165 -24.43 -8.20 11.75
N ALA A 166 -25.03 -8.08 12.94
CA ALA A 166 -25.14 -6.81 13.64
C ALA A 166 -23.74 -6.25 13.98
N LEU A 167 -22.82 -7.08 14.49
CA LEU A 167 -21.44 -6.66 14.77
C LEU A 167 -20.70 -6.20 13.50
N ARG A 168 -20.91 -6.88 12.36
CA ARG A 168 -20.35 -6.46 11.07
C ARG A 168 -20.85 -5.08 10.66
N ARG A 169 -22.14 -4.82 10.81
CA ARG A 169 -22.77 -3.52 10.50
C ARG A 169 -22.29 -2.41 11.43
N ALA A 170 -22.06 -2.70 12.72
CA ALA A 170 -21.47 -1.75 13.66
C ALA A 170 -20.09 -1.27 13.20
N ILE A 171 -19.22 -2.20 12.80
CA ILE A 171 -17.89 -1.87 12.26
C ILE A 171 -18.04 -1.03 10.99
N SER A 172 -18.90 -1.43 10.04
CA SER A 172 -19.13 -0.70 8.79
C SER A 172 -19.59 0.75 9.02
N GLN A 173 -20.51 0.99 9.96
CA GLN A 173 -20.98 2.35 10.27
C GLN A 173 -19.85 3.24 10.82
N VAL A 174 -19.05 2.73 11.76
CA VAL A 174 -17.93 3.48 12.35
C VAL A 174 -16.86 3.79 11.31
N VAL A 175 -16.56 2.83 10.43
CA VAL A 175 -15.65 3.01 9.29
C VAL A 175 -16.15 4.08 8.33
N GLY A 176 -17.45 4.06 7.98
CA GLY A 176 -18.05 5.05 7.09
C GLY A 176 -17.94 6.48 7.63
N VAL A 177 -18.18 6.68 8.93
CA VAL A 177 -18.00 7.98 9.59
C VAL A 177 -16.54 8.42 9.56
N TRP A 178 -15.61 7.54 9.95
CA TRP A 178 -14.17 7.84 9.96
C TRP A 178 -13.65 8.23 8.57
N LEU A 179 -14.01 7.45 7.53
CA LEU A 179 -13.62 7.73 6.14
C LEU A 179 -14.17 9.07 5.66
N THR A 180 -15.39 9.42 6.05
CA THR A 180 -16.04 10.67 5.63
C THR A 180 -15.40 11.90 6.28
N GLU A 181 -15.06 11.83 7.56
CA GLU A 181 -14.43 12.94 8.29
C GLU A 181 -12.99 13.17 7.85
N GLN A 182 -12.20 12.10 7.74
CA GLN A 182 -10.80 12.19 7.32
C GLN A 182 -10.62 12.58 5.84
N ARG A 183 -11.65 12.40 5.00
CA ARG A 183 -11.66 12.82 3.58
C ARG A 183 -11.36 14.31 3.39
N THR A 184 -11.78 15.16 4.33
CA THR A 184 -11.49 16.60 4.27
C THR A 184 -9.99 16.89 4.39
N GLN A 185 -9.25 16.04 5.10
CA GLN A 185 -7.80 16.17 5.31
C GLN A 185 -6.96 15.43 4.26
N TYR A 186 -7.42 14.29 3.74
CA TYR A 186 -6.75 13.56 2.63
C TYR A 186 -6.93 14.19 1.24
N SER A 187 -7.83 15.18 1.10
CA SER A 187 -8.23 15.77 -0.19
C SER A 187 -7.09 16.44 -0.99
N ASN A 188 -5.98 16.81 -0.34
CA ASN A 188 -4.82 17.39 -1.03
C ASN A 188 -3.93 16.35 -1.74
N SER A 189 -4.19 15.06 -1.52
CA SER A 189 -3.54 13.96 -2.23
C SER A 189 -4.48 13.05 -3.00
N ALA A 190 -5.76 13.08 -2.62
CA ALA A 190 -6.83 12.38 -3.29
C ALA A 190 -7.52 13.30 -4.32
N ALA A 191 -6.82 13.58 -5.43
CA ALA A 191 -7.52 13.96 -6.67
C ALA A 191 -8.35 12.79 -7.26
N TYR A 192 -8.39 11.64 -6.57
CA TYR A 192 -8.89 10.36 -7.05
C TYR A 192 -10.36 10.05 -6.69
N THR A 193 -11.08 10.91 -5.96
CA THR A 193 -12.39 10.53 -5.40
C THR A 193 -13.47 11.60 -5.51
N SER A 194 -13.48 12.44 -6.54
CA SER A 194 -14.55 13.45 -6.70
C SER A 194 -15.90 12.87 -7.15
N GLU A 195 -16.00 11.57 -7.45
CA GLU A 195 -17.26 10.91 -7.84
C GLU A 195 -17.81 10.04 -6.70
N THR A 196 -19.05 10.32 -6.31
CA THR A 196 -19.81 9.73 -5.20
C THR A 196 -19.99 8.21 -5.27
N GLN A 197 -19.90 7.60 -6.46
CA GLN A 197 -20.02 6.14 -6.64
C GLN A 197 -18.76 5.38 -6.16
N ASN A 198 -17.56 5.93 -6.38
CA ASN A 198 -16.32 5.28 -6.00
C ASN A 198 -16.09 5.29 -4.47
N SER A 199 -16.69 6.26 -3.76
CA SER A 199 -16.55 6.35 -2.29
C SER A 199 -17.31 5.25 -1.54
N MET A 200 -18.48 4.83 -2.03
CA MET A 200 -19.24 3.75 -1.40
C MET A 200 -18.54 2.41 -1.59
N ALA A 201 -18.02 2.15 -2.80
CA ALA A 201 -17.30 0.92 -3.08
C ALA A 201 -16.00 0.79 -2.25
N MET A 202 -15.31 1.91 -1.98
CA MET A 202 -14.14 1.92 -1.11
C MET A 202 -14.51 1.68 0.36
N SER A 203 -15.55 2.35 0.87
CA SER A 203 -16.01 2.13 2.25
C SER A 203 -16.48 0.70 2.48
N ASP A 204 -17.20 0.14 1.50
CA ASP A 204 -17.70 -1.23 1.56
C ASP A 204 -16.56 -2.25 1.48
N PHE A 205 -15.55 -2.00 0.65
CA PHE A 205 -14.35 -2.82 0.60
C PHE A 205 -13.58 -2.78 1.93
N VAL A 206 -13.29 -1.58 2.45
CA VAL A 206 -12.59 -1.42 3.74
C VAL A 206 -13.38 -2.11 4.84
N ALA A 207 -14.70 -1.92 4.88
CA ALA A 207 -15.56 -2.59 5.84
C ALA A 207 -15.49 -4.11 5.69
N GLN A 208 -15.56 -4.67 4.48
CA GLN A 208 -15.44 -6.11 4.23
C GLN A 208 -14.08 -6.65 4.69
N GLN A 209 -12.99 -5.92 4.46
CA GLN A 209 -11.66 -6.31 4.93
C GLN A 209 -11.57 -6.29 6.46
N LEU A 210 -12.09 -5.25 7.10
CA LEU A 210 -12.12 -5.14 8.56
C LEU A 210 -13.04 -6.17 9.20
N GLN A 211 -14.13 -6.57 8.53
CA GLN A 211 -15.00 -7.65 8.98
C GLN A 211 -14.27 -8.98 9.07
N THR A 212 -13.39 -9.30 8.11
CA THR A 212 -12.57 -10.53 8.19
C THR A 212 -11.54 -10.48 9.33
N LYS A 213 -11.19 -9.28 9.80
CA LYS A 213 -10.30 -9.02 10.94
C LYS A 213 -11.04 -8.56 12.21
N SER A 214 -12.37 -8.76 12.28
CA SER A 214 -13.25 -8.20 13.32
C SER A 214 -12.94 -8.62 14.76
N SER A 215 -12.17 -9.71 14.92
CA SER A 215 -11.63 -10.16 16.20
C SER A 215 -10.84 -9.04 16.90
N GLY A 216 -11.43 -8.50 17.98
CA GLY A 216 -10.79 -7.51 18.84
C GLY A 216 -11.04 -6.04 18.49
N MET A 217 -11.88 -5.73 17.48
CA MET A 217 -12.28 -4.35 17.15
C MET A 217 -13.47 -3.85 17.98
N VAL A 218 -14.36 -4.75 18.37
CA VAL A 218 -15.49 -4.46 19.27
C VAL A 218 -15.05 -4.79 20.69
N LYS A 219 -15.01 -3.77 21.56
CA LYS A 219 -14.59 -3.93 22.96
C LYS A 219 -15.67 -4.63 23.77
N GLN A 220 -16.91 -4.23 23.57
CA GLN A 220 -18.09 -4.80 24.21
C GLN A 220 -19.32 -4.53 23.35
N TRP A 221 -20.32 -5.39 23.46
CA TRP A 221 -21.61 -5.18 22.85
C TRP A 221 -22.70 -5.74 23.76
N ARG A 222 -23.90 -5.19 23.64
CA ARG A 222 -25.07 -5.65 24.38
C ARG A 222 -26.27 -5.76 23.46
N LEU A 223 -27.06 -6.81 23.64
CA LEU A 223 -28.36 -6.93 23.01
C LEU A 223 -29.30 -5.87 23.60
N VAL A 224 -29.95 -5.11 22.72
CA VAL A 224 -30.96 -4.12 23.08
C VAL A 224 -32.35 -4.70 22.85
N ASP A 225 -32.54 -5.36 21.71
CA ASP A 225 -33.82 -5.97 21.33
C ASP A 225 -33.61 -7.17 20.42
N SER A 226 -34.60 -8.07 20.35
CA SER A 226 -34.61 -9.19 19.40
C SER A 226 -36.03 -9.53 18.97
N LYS A 227 -36.19 -9.76 17.67
CA LYS A 227 -37.47 -10.07 17.05
C LYS A 227 -37.34 -11.31 16.15
N ALA A 228 -38.36 -12.16 16.17
CA ALA A 228 -38.43 -13.27 15.24
C ALA A 228 -38.81 -12.78 13.83
N LEU A 229 -38.08 -13.25 12.81
CA LEU A 229 -38.37 -13.01 11.40
C LEU A 229 -39.03 -14.26 10.77
N PRO A 230 -39.69 -14.11 9.60
CA PRO A 230 -40.17 -15.24 8.82
C PRO A 230 -39.05 -16.26 8.50
N ASN A 231 -39.44 -17.51 8.27
CA ASN A 231 -38.52 -18.60 7.91
C ASN A 231 -37.48 -18.94 8.98
N ASN A 232 -37.84 -18.87 10.27
CA ASN A 232 -36.94 -19.10 11.40
C ASN A 232 -35.72 -18.15 11.41
N GLY A 233 -35.89 -16.95 10.84
CA GLY A 233 -34.90 -15.88 10.98
C GLY A 233 -35.00 -15.19 12.33
N VAL A 234 -33.94 -14.51 12.73
CA VAL A 234 -33.88 -13.67 13.92
C VAL A 234 -33.32 -12.32 13.52
N GLU A 235 -33.97 -11.26 13.97
CA GLU A 235 -33.46 -9.90 13.95
C GLU A 235 -32.97 -9.56 15.36
N VAL A 236 -31.80 -8.93 15.46
CA VAL A 236 -31.25 -8.45 16.73
C VAL A 236 -30.85 -6.98 16.58
N THR A 237 -31.22 -6.18 17.57
CA THR A 237 -30.67 -4.84 17.73
C THR A 237 -29.61 -4.89 18.79
N ILE A 238 -28.37 -4.53 18.45
CA ILE A 238 -27.27 -4.47 19.41
C ILE A 238 -26.78 -3.03 19.54
N ARG A 239 -26.24 -2.73 20.72
CA ARG A 239 -25.39 -1.58 20.95
C ARG A 239 -23.97 -2.07 21.10
N ALA A 240 -23.07 -1.65 20.22
CA ALA A 240 -21.68 -2.08 20.17
C ALA A 240 -20.75 -0.90 20.42
N ASP A 241 -19.77 -1.08 21.30
CA ASP A 241 -18.69 -0.14 21.56
C ASP A 241 -17.47 -0.58 20.77
N VAL A 242 -17.12 0.21 19.77
CA VAL A 242 -16.08 -0.11 18.79
C VAL A 242 -14.86 0.76 19.05
N GLU A 243 -13.68 0.14 19.09
CA GLU A 243 -12.44 0.85 19.40
C GLU A 243 -11.98 1.72 18.21
N LYS A 244 -12.01 3.04 18.42
CA LYS A 244 -11.65 4.04 17.41
C LYS A 244 -10.25 3.82 16.87
N GLN A 245 -9.28 3.64 17.77
CA GLN A 245 -7.87 3.50 17.42
C GLN A 245 -7.62 2.26 16.57
N LYS A 246 -8.22 1.11 16.91
CA LYS A 246 -8.05 -0.11 16.11
C LYS A 246 -8.64 0.02 14.71
N ILE A 247 -9.78 0.69 14.58
CA ILE A 247 -10.37 0.98 13.27
C ILE A 247 -9.53 1.97 12.49
N ALA A 248 -9.06 3.06 13.12
CA ALA A 248 -8.21 4.05 12.46
C ALA A 248 -6.92 3.41 11.97
N LEU A 249 -6.23 2.63 12.81
CA LEU A 249 -5.03 1.88 12.46
C LEU A 249 -5.27 0.90 11.31
N ALA A 250 -6.31 0.10 11.41
CA ALA A 250 -6.58 -0.93 10.42
C ALA A 250 -7.03 -0.31 9.09
N THR A 251 -7.81 0.77 9.13
CA THR A 251 -8.21 1.51 7.94
C THR A 251 -7.02 2.26 7.34
N ALA A 252 -6.19 2.91 8.13
CA ALA A 252 -4.96 3.56 7.68
C ALA A 252 -4.01 2.55 7.02
N ASN A 253 -3.86 1.35 7.59
CA ASN A 253 -3.08 0.28 6.95
C ASN A 253 -3.68 -0.15 5.61
N ILE A 254 -5.00 -0.33 5.52
CA ILE A 254 -5.68 -0.63 4.25
C ILE A 254 -5.50 0.53 3.26
N MET A 255 -5.65 1.77 3.70
CA MET A 255 -5.50 2.96 2.88
C MET A 255 -4.04 3.21 2.46
N GLN A 256 -3.04 2.82 3.25
CA GLN A 256 -1.63 2.84 2.85
C GLN A 256 -1.34 1.74 1.82
N GLN A 257 -1.94 0.56 1.98
CA GLN A 257 -1.87 -0.51 0.99
C GLN A 257 -2.51 -0.12 -0.34
N ILE A 258 -3.58 0.69 -0.30
CA ILE A 258 -4.27 1.20 -1.48
C ILE A 258 -3.61 2.48 -2.02
N GLY A 259 -3.00 3.29 -1.15
CA GLY A 259 -2.53 4.66 -1.41
C GLY A 259 -1.09 4.76 -1.92
N SER A 260 -0.36 3.65 -1.99
CA SER A 260 0.96 3.61 -2.63
C SER A 260 1.10 2.34 -3.47
N PRO A 261 0.25 2.14 -4.50
CA PRO A 261 0.38 0.99 -5.37
C PRO A 261 1.74 1.07 -6.06
N ARG A 262 2.53 0.00 -5.92
CA ARG A 262 3.78 -0.12 -6.66
C ARG A 262 3.46 -0.45 -8.10
N VAL A 263 4.01 0.33 -9.03
CA VAL A 263 3.79 0.18 -10.47
C VAL A 263 5.13 0.01 -11.17
N SER A 264 5.16 -0.96 -12.09
CA SER A 264 6.23 -1.10 -13.07
C SER A 264 5.74 -0.46 -14.36
N VAL A 265 6.52 0.44 -14.93
CA VAL A 265 6.18 1.12 -16.18
C VAL A 265 6.89 0.42 -17.33
N THR A 266 6.14 0.12 -18.39
CA THR A 266 6.66 -0.44 -19.63
C THR A 266 6.20 0.46 -20.77
N ALA A 267 7.12 1.30 -21.24
CA ALA A 267 6.89 2.24 -22.33
C ALA A 267 8.20 2.44 -23.11
N PRO A 268 8.13 2.85 -24.40
CA PRO A 268 9.33 3.22 -25.14
C PRO A 268 9.91 4.56 -24.64
N SER A 269 11.20 4.79 -24.86
CA SER A 269 11.82 6.08 -24.56
C SER A 269 11.27 7.18 -25.50
N PRO A 270 10.86 8.36 -24.96
CA PRO A 270 11.12 8.87 -23.62
C PRO A 270 9.86 8.82 -22.74
N LEU A 271 8.77 8.24 -23.24
CA LEU A 271 7.47 8.14 -22.59
C LEU A 271 7.60 7.41 -21.26
N ASP A 272 8.50 6.43 -21.19
CA ASP A 272 8.88 5.78 -19.94
C ASP A 272 9.31 6.78 -18.85
N ASN A 273 10.23 7.68 -19.17
CA ASN A 273 10.71 8.68 -18.22
C ASN A 273 9.62 9.67 -17.82
N GLU A 274 8.82 10.15 -18.78
CA GLU A 274 7.71 11.07 -18.52
C GLU A 274 6.64 10.44 -17.62
N LEU A 275 6.23 9.20 -17.92
CA LEU A 275 5.25 8.48 -17.11
C LEU A 275 5.79 8.20 -15.71
N LYS A 276 7.05 7.79 -15.58
CA LYS A 276 7.69 7.57 -14.27
C LYS A 276 7.75 8.87 -13.46
N GLN A 277 8.16 9.98 -14.06
CA GLN A 277 8.18 11.28 -13.39
C GLN A 277 6.77 11.71 -12.95
N TRP A 278 5.81 11.57 -13.85
CA TRP A 278 4.43 11.92 -13.59
C TRP A 278 3.84 11.10 -12.43
N LEU A 279 4.01 9.77 -12.45
CA LEU A 279 3.60 8.85 -11.38
C LEU A 279 4.27 9.20 -10.05
N SER A 280 5.57 9.49 -10.05
CA SER A 280 6.33 9.86 -8.86
C SER A 280 5.82 11.16 -8.25
N LYS A 281 5.48 12.17 -9.07
CA LYS A 281 4.85 13.42 -8.61
C LYS A 281 3.49 13.18 -7.95
N GLN A 282 2.81 12.09 -8.28
CA GLN A 282 1.53 11.69 -7.66
C GLN A 282 1.71 10.81 -6.42
N GLY A 283 2.95 10.52 -6.00
CA GLY A 283 3.22 9.65 -4.85
C GLY A 283 3.02 8.15 -5.14
N VAL A 284 2.99 7.75 -6.41
CA VAL A 284 2.97 6.34 -6.82
C VAL A 284 4.40 5.81 -6.78
N GLU A 285 4.62 4.71 -6.07
CA GLU A 285 5.95 4.09 -5.96
C GLU A 285 6.27 3.30 -7.23
N LEU A 286 7.47 3.53 -7.79
CA LEU A 286 7.96 2.81 -8.97
C LEU A 286 8.83 1.63 -8.57
N SER A 287 8.58 0.46 -9.16
CA SER A 287 9.42 -0.72 -8.96
C SER A 287 9.32 -1.64 -10.17
N ASP A 288 10.45 -2.06 -10.72
CA ASP A 288 10.50 -3.07 -11.79
C ASP A 288 9.93 -4.42 -11.34
N LYS A 289 9.89 -4.63 -10.02
CA LYS A 289 9.31 -5.82 -9.39
C LYS A 289 7.89 -5.59 -8.87
N ALA A 290 7.21 -4.53 -9.29
CA ALA A 290 5.82 -4.30 -8.98
C ALA A 290 4.90 -5.39 -9.55
N ASN A 291 3.74 -5.53 -8.91
CA ASN A 291 2.71 -6.46 -9.32
C ASN A 291 1.75 -5.87 -10.36
N LEU A 292 1.63 -4.53 -10.36
CA LEU A 292 0.90 -3.79 -11.37
C LEU A 292 1.86 -3.29 -12.45
N LEU A 293 1.44 -3.48 -13.68
CA LEU A 293 2.15 -3.15 -14.90
C LEU A 293 1.37 -2.04 -15.61
N LEU A 294 2.00 -0.89 -15.76
CA LEU A 294 1.51 0.18 -16.60
C LEU A 294 2.17 0.04 -17.97
N VAL A 295 1.41 -0.40 -18.97
CA VAL A 295 1.91 -0.56 -20.33
C VAL A 295 1.41 0.59 -21.18
N ALA A 296 2.33 1.37 -21.74
CA ALA A 296 2.02 2.49 -22.62
C ALA A 296 2.54 2.25 -24.04
N GLU A 297 1.62 2.16 -24.99
CA GLU A 297 1.87 1.84 -26.38
C GLU A 297 1.53 3.06 -27.25
N PRO A 298 2.54 3.85 -27.65
CA PRO A 298 2.34 4.92 -28.61
C PRO A 298 2.32 4.38 -30.04
N ARG A 299 1.34 4.83 -30.83
CA ARG A 299 1.25 4.57 -32.26
C ARG A 299 1.10 5.88 -33.02
N MET A 300 1.88 6.05 -34.09
CA MET A 300 1.73 7.18 -35.00
C MET A 300 0.65 6.90 -36.04
N ILE A 301 -0.17 7.91 -36.33
CA ILE A 301 -1.14 7.92 -37.43
C ILE A 301 -0.74 9.03 -38.39
N GLU A 302 -0.26 8.66 -39.57
CA GLU A 302 0.14 9.60 -40.61
C GLU A 302 -1.00 9.84 -41.61
N ARG A 303 -1.24 11.11 -41.94
CA ARG A 303 -2.23 11.51 -42.94
C ARG A 303 -1.87 12.86 -43.56
N ASN A 304 -1.84 12.93 -44.89
CA ASN A 304 -1.65 14.16 -45.67
C ASN A 304 -0.43 15.00 -45.23
N GLY A 305 0.71 14.36 -44.97
CA GLY A 305 1.94 15.04 -44.51
C GLY A 305 1.95 15.45 -43.03
N THR A 306 0.87 15.17 -42.29
CA THR A 306 0.79 15.38 -40.84
C THR A 306 0.78 14.04 -40.09
N SER A 307 1.30 14.06 -38.87
CA SER A 307 1.34 12.94 -37.93
C SER A 307 0.48 13.25 -36.70
N ARG A 308 -0.18 12.23 -36.18
CA ARG A 308 -1.02 12.27 -34.97
C ARG A 308 -0.63 11.13 -34.04
N LEU A 309 -0.82 11.32 -32.75
CA LEU A 309 -0.52 10.31 -31.73
C LEU A 309 -1.76 9.54 -31.33
N ASP A 310 -1.66 8.21 -31.34
CA ASP A 310 -2.58 7.26 -30.74
C ASP A 310 -1.84 6.55 -29.61
N LEU A 311 -1.91 7.12 -28.42
CA LEU A 311 -1.33 6.62 -27.19
C LEU A 311 -2.37 5.83 -26.41
N ARG A 312 -2.06 4.56 -26.14
CA ARG A 312 -2.84 3.69 -25.27
C ARG A 312 -2.06 3.40 -24.00
N VAL A 313 -2.74 3.48 -22.87
CA VAL A 313 -2.17 3.16 -21.56
C VAL A 313 -3.06 2.13 -20.89
N THR A 314 -2.51 1.00 -20.50
CA THR A 314 -3.23 -0.07 -19.81
C THR A 314 -2.60 -0.36 -18.46
N VAL A 315 -3.45 -0.71 -17.48
CA VAL A 315 -3.02 -1.15 -16.15
C VAL A 315 -3.35 -2.63 -16.03
N ASN A 316 -2.33 -3.46 -15.97
CA ASN A 316 -2.47 -4.91 -15.92
C ASN A 316 -1.80 -5.46 -14.65
N ASP A 317 -2.16 -6.66 -14.21
CA ASP A 317 -1.33 -7.41 -13.27
C ASP A 317 -0.34 -8.33 -14.01
N ARG A 318 0.52 -9.02 -13.25
CA ARG A 318 1.45 -10.02 -13.78
C ARG A 318 0.79 -11.26 -14.39
N ALA A 319 -0.47 -11.52 -14.09
CA ALA A 319 -1.23 -12.60 -14.71
C ALA A 319 -1.89 -12.17 -16.04
N GLY A 320 -1.77 -10.89 -16.42
CA GLY A 320 -2.34 -10.33 -17.65
C GLY A 320 -3.78 -9.83 -17.50
N ASN A 321 -4.33 -9.77 -16.27
CA ASN A 321 -5.65 -9.20 -16.05
C ASN A 321 -5.59 -7.69 -16.18
N GLN A 322 -6.48 -7.11 -16.99
CA GLN A 322 -6.55 -5.69 -17.24
C GLN A 322 -7.56 -4.99 -16.33
N TYR A 323 -7.10 -3.97 -15.59
CA TYR A 323 -7.92 -3.17 -14.67
C TYR A 323 -8.33 -1.83 -15.24
N GLY A 324 -7.51 -1.29 -16.15
CA GLY A 324 -7.76 0.01 -16.75
C GLY A 324 -7.26 0.10 -18.19
N SER A 325 -7.93 0.94 -18.96
CA SER A 325 -7.52 1.31 -20.31
C SER A 325 -7.80 2.79 -20.50
N TRP A 326 -6.77 3.56 -20.84
CA TRP A 326 -6.89 4.94 -21.24
C TRP A 326 -6.35 5.09 -22.66
N ARG A 327 -6.94 6.02 -23.41
CA ARG A 327 -6.50 6.38 -24.75
C ARG A 327 -6.58 7.90 -24.91
N ASN A 328 -5.57 8.49 -25.52
CA ASN A 328 -5.62 9.91 -25.85
C ASN A 328 -6.61 10.20 -26.99
N ASP A 329 -7.08 11.45 -27.08
CA ASP A 329 -7.81 11.90 -28.26
C ASP A 329 -6.84 12.31 -29.37
N SER A 330 -6.58 11.37 -30.29
CA SER A 330 -5.70 11.57 -31.45
C SER A 330 -6.16 12.67 -32.43
N SER A 331 -7.39 13.19 -32.30
CA SER A 331 -7.92 14.20 -33.23
C SER A 331 -7.53 15.63 -32.85
N LEU A 332 -7.10 15.86 -31.62
CA LEU A 332 -6.85 17.20 -31.07
C LEU A 332 -5.63 17.88 -31.69
N ILE A 333 -4.56 17.13 -31.92
CA ILE A 333 -3.26 17.68 -32.34
C ILE A 333 -2.74 16.89 -33.54
N ALA A 334 -2.35 17.61 -34.58
CA ALA A 334 -1.61 17.08 -35.71
C ALA A 334 -0.38 17.97 -35.94
N LEU A 335 0.80 17.36 -36.04
CA LEU A 335 2.05 18.04 -36.33
C LEU A 335 2.56 17.64 -37.73
N PRO A 336 3.33 18.48 -38.43
CA PRO A 336 4.02 18.07 -39.65
C PRO A 336 4.90 16.84 -39.39
N SER A 337 4.92 15.90 -40.33
CA SER A 337 5.66 14.64 -40.15
C SER A 337 7.17 14.91 -40.13
N SER A 338 7.86 14.42 -39.11
CA SER A 338 9.30 14.52 -38.92
C SER A 338 9.82 13.36 -38.08
N ASP A 339 11.14 13.17 -38.02
CA ASP A 339 11.77 12.13 -37.20
C ASP A 339 11.56 12.35 -35.69
N THR A 340 11.27 13.59 -35.26
CA THR A 340 11.04 13.93 -33.84
C THR A 340 9.56 13.97 -33.47
N VAL A 341 8.65 13.89 -34.45
CA VAL A 341 7.24 14.24 -34.25
C VAL A 341 6.54 13.37 -33.21
N LEU A 342 6.95 12.11 -33.05
CA LEU A 342 6.41 11.22 -32.03
C LEU A 342 6.67 11.77 -30.62
N TYR A 343 7.89 12.26 -30.39
CA TYR A 343 8.30 12.86 -29.11
C TYR A 343 7.50 14.11 -28.80
N ASP A 344 7.42 15.00 -29.79
CA ASP A 344 6.70 16.27 -29.69
C ASP A 344 5.20 16.03 -29.44
N LEU A 345 4.59 15.07 -30.13
CA LEU A 345 3.18 14.74 -29.93
C LEU A 345 2.90 14.15 -28.54
N ILE A 346 3.80 13.34 -27.98
CA ILE A 346 3.65 12.77 -26.64
C ILE A 346 3.67 13.88 -25.59
N ASP A 347 4.66 14.78 -25.66
CA ASP A 347 4.81 15.88 -24.70
C ASP A 347 3.60 16.83 -24.72
N VAL A 348 3.12 17.20 -25.92
CA VAL A 348 1.95 18.07 -26.04
C VAL A 348 0.68 17.38 -25.52
N HIS A 349 0.46 16.09 -25.78
CA HIS A 349 -0.74 15.41 -25.26
C HIS A 349 -0.73 15.27 -23.74
N LEU A 350 0.43 15.04 -23.11
CA LEU A 350 0.52 14.90 -21.66
C LEU A 350 0.47 16.24 -20.92
N SER A 351 0.82 17.35 -21.59
CA SER A 351 0.70 18.70 -21.04
C SER A 351 -0.72 19.26 -21.09
N LEU A 352 -1.62 18.70 -21.91
CA LEU A 352 -3.04 19.07 -21.91
C LEU A 352 -3.75 18.65 -20.63
N GLU A 353 -4.42 19.60 -19.98
CA GLU A 353 -5.08 19.38 -18.68
C GLU A 353 -6.16 18.30 -18.74
N GLU A 354 -7.00 18.29 -19.79
CA GLU A 354 -8.06 17.30 -19.96
C GLU A 354 -7.53 15.88 -20.13
N GLN A 355 -6.49 15.70 -20.94
CA GLN A 355 -5.85 14.41 -21.18
C GLN A 355 -5.14 13.90 -19.92
N SER A 356 -4.43 14.79 -19.21
CA SER A 356 -3.80 14.48 -17.92
C SER A 356 -4.84 14.07 -16.86
N LYS A 357 -5.98 14.78 -16.79
CA LYS A 357 -7.08 14.42 -15.88
C LYS A 357 -7.73 13.09 -16.26
N GLY A 358 -7.93 12.83 -17.55
CA GLY A 358 -8.49 11.56 -18.04
C GLY A 358 -7.60 10.37 -17.69
N LEU A 359 -6.30 10.48 -17.95
CA LEU A 359 -5.31 9.45 -17.58
C LEU A 359 -5.32 9.23 -16.06
N ARG A 360 -5.30 10.30 -15.26
CA ARG A 360 -5.36 10.25 -13.79
C ARG A 360 -6.56 9.48 -13.28
N LYS A 361 -7.75 9.83 -13.78
CA LYS A 361 -9.00 9.19 -13.39
C LYS A 361 -8.94 7.69 -13.68
N GLN A 362 -8.50 7.33 -14.88
CA GLN A 362 -8.43 5.94 -15.30
C GLN A 362 -7.46 5.10 -14.47
N LEU A 363 -6.32 5.68 -14.06
CA LEU A 363 -5.37 5.02 -13.16
C LEU A 363 -5.97 4.83 -11.76
N GLY A 364 -6.61 5.86 -11.21
CA GLY A 364 -7.32 5.78 -9.93
C GLY A 364 -8.37 4.66 -9.93
N ASP A 365 -9.22 4.64 -10.95
CA ASP A 365 -10.26 3.61 -11.12
C ASP A 365 -9.65 2.20 -11.25
N ALA A 366 -8.53 2.07 -11.96
CA ALA A 366 -7.83 0.80 -12.09
C ALA A 366 -7.32 0.28 -10.73
N PHE A 367 -6.73 1.15 -9.89
CA PHE A 367 -6.29 0.76 -8.56
C PHE A 367 -7.45 0.35 -7.65
N VAL A 368 -8.56 1.06 -7.70
CA VAL A 368 -9.78 0.69 -6.95
C VAL A 368 -10.27 -0.70 -7.38
N ARG A 369 -10.25 -1.02 -8.68
CA ARG A 369 -10.65 -2.33 -9.17
C ARG A 369 -9.72 -3.45 -8.69
N VAL A 370 -8.40 -3.25 -8.70
CA VAL A 370 -7.43 -4.24 -8.18
C VAL A 370 -7.76 -4.62 -6.73
N VAL A 371 -8.14 -3.61 -5.95
CA VAL A 371 -8.49 -3.77 -4.54
C VAL A 371 -9.82 -4.54 -4.41
N GLN A 372 -10.84 -4.17 -5.17
CA GLN A 372 -12.14 -4.88 -5.20
C GLN A 372 -12.01 -6.36 -5.54
N GLU A 373 -11.09 -6.70 -6.45
CA GLU A 373 -10.80 -8.10 -6.83
C GLU A 373 -10.06 -8.90 -5.74
N GLY A 374 -9.80 -8.33 -4.56
CA GLY A 374 -9.17 -9.04 -3.44
C GLY A 374 -7.71 -8.67 -3.21
N GLY A 375 -7.23 -7.60 -3.84
CA GLY A 375 -5.89 -7.07 -3.64
C GLY A 375 -4.88 -7.59 -4.64
N LEU A 376 -3.61 -7.55 -4.23
CA LEU A 376 -2.47 -7.83 -5.09
C LEU A 376 -2.30 -9.34 -5.24
N LEU A 377 -1.91 -9.77 -6.45
CA LEU A 377 -1.55 -11.14 -6.76
C LEU A 377 -0.23 -11.56 -6.05
N HIS A 378 -0.24 -12.70 -5.39
CA HIS A 378 0.91 -13.31 -4.74
C HIS A 378 1.22 -14.66 -5.37
N ASP A 379 2.50 -14.91 -5.59
CA ASP A 379 3.03 -16.21 -6.00
C ASP A 379 3.60 -16.92 -4.78
N ILE A 380 3.10 -18.11 -4.47
CA ILE A 380 3.56 -18.94 -3.36
C ILE A 380 4.16 -20.22 -3.93
N TRP A 381 5.42 -20.47 -3.64
CA TRP A 381 6.13 -21.67 -4.06
C TRP A 381 6.37 -22.55 -2.84
N ILE A 382 5.88 -23.78 -2.90
CA ILE A 382 6.06 -24.79 -1.85
C ILE A 382 6.73 -25.99 -2.48
N ASN A 383 7.89 -26.41 -1.96
CA ASN A 383 8.53 -27.63 -2.42
C ASN A 383 7.58 -28.83 -2.21
N SER A 384 7.47 -29.70 -3.22
CA SER A 384 6.59 -30.87 -3.21
C SER A 384 6.85 -31.80 -2.02
N ASP A 385 8.08 -31.89 -1.54
CA ASP A 385 8.48 -32.72 -0.38
C ASP A 385 7.80 -32.30 0.93
N TYR A 386 7.32 -31.05 1.03
CA TYR A 386 6.67 -30.54 2.24
C TYR A 386 5.17 -30.83 2.29
N LEU A 387 4.53 -31.30 1.22
CA LEU A 387 3.09 -31.49 1.16
C LEU A 387 2.71 -32.98 1.19
N ALA A 388 2.01 -33.39 2.24
CA ALA A 388 1.45 -34.75 2.34
C ALA A 388 0.19 -34.93 1.47
N GLN A 389 -0.58 -33.85 1.30
CA GLN A 389 -1.86 -33.85 0.56
C GLN A 389 -1.92 -32.67 -0.42
N PRO A 390 -1.10 -32.69 -1.50
CA PRO A 390 -1.00 -31.56 -2.42
C PRO A 390 -2.33 -31.23 -3.13
N ASP A 391 -3.19 -32.22 -3.37
CA ASP A 391 -4.50 -32.03 -4.02
C ASP A 391 -5.43 -31.11 -3.21
N ARG A 392 -5.21 -31.00 -1.90
CA ARG A 392 -6.00 -30.13 -1.02
C ARG A 392 -5.47 -28.70 -0.94
N LEU A 393 -4.31 -28.41 -1.54
CA LEU A 393 -3.67 -27.10 -1.46
C LEU A 393 -4.59 -25.97 -1.94
N SER A 394 -5.22 -26.13 -3.10
CA SER A 394 -6.17 -25.12 -3.63
C SER A 394 -7.34 -24.88 -2.67
N SER A 395 -7.93 -25.95 -2.10
CA SER A 395 -9.05 -25.84 -1.16
C SER A 395 -8.62 -25.14 0.13
N VAL A 396 -7.47 -25.50 0.71
CA VAL A 396 -6.94 -24.88 1.93
C VAL A 396 -6.61 -23.40 1.72
N LEU A 397 -6.05 -23.05 0.56
CA LEU A 397 -5.75 -21.66 0.24
C LEU A 397 -7.03 -20.84 0.01
N SER A 398 -8.08 -21.45 -0.55
CA SER A 398 -9.38 -20.77 -0.75
C SER A 398 -10.13 -20.45 0.54
N THR A 399 -9.80 -21.13 1.66
CA THR A 399 -10.40 -20.83 2.97
C THR A 399 -9.63 -19.76 3.75
N LEU A 400 -8.51 -19.25 3.21
CA LEU A 400 -7.78 -18.13 3.81
C LEU A 400 -8.64 -16.86 3.75
N GLY A 401 -8.87 -16.24 4.91
CA GLY A 401 -9.57 -14.96 5.00
C GLY A 401 -8.84 -13.88 4.19
N GLY A 402 -9.53 -13.29 3.21
CA GLY A 402 -8.98 -12.28 2.32
C GLY A 402 -8.24 -12.82 1.10
N ALA A 403 -8.20 -14.15 0.89
CA ALA A 403 -7.69 -14.75 -0.34
C ALA A 403 -8.77 -14.86 -1.43
N LYS A 404 -8.43 -14.50 -2.67
CA LYS A 404 -9.27 -14.68 -3.88
C LYS A 404 -8.45 -15.23 -5.05
N ASP A 405 -9.13 -15.68 -6.10
CA ASP A 405 -8.52 -16.17 -7.35
C ASP A 405 -7.39 -17.19 -7.17
N VAL A 406 -7.63 -18.17 -6.29
CA VAL A 406 -6.64 -19.19 -5.97
C VAL A 406 -6.50 -20.17 -7.13
N SER A 407 -5.30 -20.23 -7.71
CA SER A 407 -4.90 -21.24 -8.68
C SER A 407 -3.64 -21.95 -8.20
N VAL A 408 -3.48 -23.23 -8.56
CA VAL A 408 -2.30 -24.02 -8.19
C VAL A 408 -1.80 -24.74 -9.44
N ALA A 409 -0.52 -24.57 -9.73
CA ALA A 409 0.20 -25.29 -10.77
C ALA A 409 1.35 -26.09 -10.12
N HIS A 410 1.75 -27.18 -10.77
CA HIS A 410 2.86 -28.02 -10.32
C HIS A 410 3.91 -28.09 -11.44
N ASP A 411 5.17 -27.80 -11.12
CA ASP A 411 6.29 -27.85 -12.06
C ASP A 411 7.20 -29.08 -11.88
N GLY A 412 6.83 -29.99 -10.98
CA GLY A 412 7.59 -31.19 -10.62
C GLY A 412 8.28 -31.09 -9.27
N GLN A 413 8.97 -29.97 -9.01
CA GLN A 413 9.72 -29.76 -7.77
C GLN A 413 8.97 -28.84 -6.80
N PHE A 414 8.14 -27.94 -7.33
CA PHE A 414 7.36 -26.97 -6.58
C PHE A 414 5.89 -26.98 -7.00
N TYR A 415 5.04 -26.80 -6.00
CA TYR A 415 3.69 -26.32 -6.19
C TYR A 415 3.72 -24.79 -6.18
N LYS A 416 3.36 -24.19 -7.32
CA LYS A 416 3.15 -22.75 -7.47
C LYS A 416 1.67 -22.44 -7.26
N ALA A 417 1.31 -21.87 -6.13
CA ALA A 417 -0.01 -21.31 -5.91
C ALA A 417 0.00 -19.81 -6.23
N GLN A 418 -0.96 -19.34 -7.03
CA GLN A 418 -1.21 -17.92 -7.23
C GLN A 418 -2.53 -17.56 -6.55
N LEU A 419 -2.54 -16.50 -5.76
CA LEU A 419 -3.75 -16.00 -5.11
C LEU A 419 -3.68 -14.50 -4.93
N ARG A 420 -4.83 -13.83 -4.90
CA ARG A 420 -4.94 -12.44 -4.46
C ARG A 420 -5.04 -12.37 -2.97
N PHE A 421 -4.33 -11.42 -2.37
CA PHE A 421 -4.43 -11.15 -0.95
C PHE A 421 -4.44 -9.64 -0.69
N SER A 422 -5.36 -9.22 0.18
CA SER A 422 -5.57 -7.82 0.55
C SER A 422 -4.68 -7.36 1.71
N GLY A 423 -4.03 -8.29 2.42
CA GLY A 423 -3.18 -7.99 3.58
C GLY A 423 -1.69 -7.87 3.26
N LYS A 424 -0.85 -7.67 4.28
CA LYS A 424 0.61 -7.65 4.11
C LYS A 424 1.11 -9.06 3.80
N THR A 425 2.18 -9.18 3.03
CA THR A 425 2.83 -10.48 2.74
C THR A 425 3.23 -11.22 4.02
N GLY A 426 3.62 -10.50 5.07
CA GLY A 426 3.89 -11.11 6.39
C GLY A 426 2.65 -11.76 7.02
N ASP A 427 1.50 -11.11 6.93
CA ASP A 427 0.21 -11.66 7.40
C ASP A 427 -0.15 -12.90 6.58
N LEU A 428 0.06 -12.86 5.26
CA LEU A 428 -0.15 -14.00 4.38
C LEU A 428 0.76 -15.18 4.77
N VAL A 429 2.05 -14.94 5.01
CA VAL A 429 2.99 -15.98 5.47
C VAL A 429 2.54 -16.60 6.79
N ALA A 430 2.08 -15.79 7.75
CA ALA A 430 1.57 -16.28 9.03
C ALA A 430 0.29 -17.12 8.84
N ALA A 431 -0.64 -16.65 8.02
CA ALA A 431 -1.88 -17.36 7.70
C ALA A 431 -1.60 -18.69 6.97
N LEU A 432 -0.69 -18.68 5.98
CA LEU A 432 -0.26 -19.89 5.27
C LEU A 432 0.30 -20.93 6.23
N ARG A 433 1.18 -20.53 7.16
CA ARG A 433 1.75 -21.45 8.15
C ARG A 433 0.71 -22.09 9.04
N GLN A 434 -0.38 -21.38 9.36
CA GLN A 434 -1.44 -21.94 10.18
C GLN A 434 -2.38 -22.84 9.37
N SER A 435 -2.77 -22.40 8.17
CA SER A 435 -3.75 -23.10 7.33
C SER A 435 -3.19 -24.33 6.65
N LEU A 436 -1.89 -24.37 6.34
CA LEU A 436 -1.26 -25.52 5.68
C LEU A 436 -0.94 -26.68 6.64
N LYS A 437 -0.98 -26.48 7.97
CA LYS A 437 -0.72 -27.53 8.99
C LYS A 437 -1.43 -28.87 8.73
N PRO A 438 -2.68 -28.93 8.27
CA PRO A 438 -3.37 -30.19 8.04
C PRO A 438 -2.89 -30.97 6.80
N ILE A 439 -2.13 -30.33 5.90
CA ILE A 439 -1.74 -30.89 4.60
C ILE A 439 -0.22 -31.00 4.39
N ILE A 440 0.57 -30.57 5.38
CA ILE A 440 2.05 -30.66 5.34
C ILE A 440 2.53 -32.03 5.83
N ALA A 441 3.58 -32.55 5.19
CA ALA A 441 4.27 -33.79 5.58
C ALA A 441 5.34 -33.54 6.66
N VAL A 442 5.97 -32.36 6.61
CA VAL A 442 7.04 -31.91 7.50
C VAL A 442 6.80 -30.43 7.80
N ASP A 443 7.27 -29.93 8.95
CA ASP A 443 7.17 -28.52 9.30
C ASP A 443 7.75 -27.63 8.19
N LEU A 444 6.94 -26.64 7.78
CA LEU A 444 7.35 -25.71 6.73
C LEU A 444 8.55 -24.87 7.18
N PRO A 445 9.59 -24.73 6.34
CA PRO A 445 10.76 -23.92 6.66
C PRO A 445 10.41 -22.42 6.80
N LYS A 446 11.41 -21.62 7.18
CA LYS A 446 11.24 -20.16 7.21
C LYS A 446 10.98 -19.65 5.79
N ALA A 447 9.81 -19.04 5.61
CA ALA A 447 9.43 -18.47 4.32
C ALA A 447 10.44 -17.39 3.91
N THR A 448 10.88 -17.45 2.67
CA THR A 448 11.70 -16.40 2.05
C THR A 448 10.82 -15.55 1.14
N VAL A 449 10.88 -14.23 1.32
CA VAL A 449 10.11 -13.27 0.52
C VAL A 449 11.06 -12.58 -0.44
N ALA A 450 10.95 -12.90 -1.75
CA ALA A 450 11.96 -12.48 -2.73
C ALA A 450 11.74 -11.08 -3.30
N ASN A 451 10.48 -10.65 -3.43
CA ASN A 451 10.10 -9.39 -4.09
C ASN A 451 8.76 -8.85 -3.53
N GLU A 452 8.51 -9.07 -2.24
CA GLU A 452 7.25 -8.75 -1.53
C GLU A 452 6.01 -9.52 -2.01
N PHE A 453 5.94 -10.00 -3.25
CA PHE A 453 4.78 -10.72 -3.79
C PHE A 453 5.05 -12.22 -4.00
N SER A 454 6.31 -12.64 -4.01
CA SER A 454 6.72 -14.03 -4.15
C SER A 454 7.21 -14.58 -2.80
N ILE A 455 6.50 -15.59 -2.31
CA ILE A 455 6.79 -16.33 -1.08
C ILE A 455 7.35 -17.69 -1.48
N ARG A 456 8.47 -18.13 -0.88
CA ARG A 456 9.03 -19.46 -1.11
C ARG A 456 9.27 -20.22 0.19
N PHE A 457 8.85 -21.49 0.19
CA PHE A 457 9.15 -22.48 1.21
C PHE A 457 10.06 -23.55 0.59
N ASN A 458 11.35 -23.42 0.85
CA ASN A 458 12.43 -24.23 0.26
C ASN A 458 13.14 -25.08 1.30
#